data_AF-Q9RW66-F1
#
_entry.id   AF-Q9RW66-F1
#
_cell.length_a   1.000
_cell.length_b   1.000
_cell.length_c   1.000
_cell.angle_alpha   90.00
_cell.angle_beta   90.00
_cell.angle_gamma   90.00
#
_symmetry.space_group_name_H-M   'P 1'
#
loop_
_entity.id
_entity.type
_entity.pdbx_description
1 polymer ?
#
loop_
_entity_poly.entity_id
_entity_poly.type
_entity_poly.pdbx_seq_one_letter_code
_entity_poly.pdbx_strand_id
1 'polypeptide(L)' 'MSVTRQELLALALGQLSSEDQQRVGQALDHDPALRTALRRDLDALTSLLADLDVQAQTVPPGADCGCSNGCGPKPPSSSR' A
#
# COMPACT_ATOMS: atom_id res chain seq x y z
N MET A 1 -23.02 -10.27 -4.78
CA MET A 1 -21.66 -10.29 -4.22
C MET A 1 -21.44 -8.99 -3.50
N SER A 2 -20.99 -9.01 -2.24
CA SER A 2 -20.73 -7.81 -1.44
C SER A 2 -19.25 -7.45 -1.53
N VAL A 3 -18.95 -6.21 -1.94
CA VAL A 3 -17.59 -5.66 -1.89
C VAL A 3 -17.25 -5.32 -0.44
N THR A 4 -16.08 -5.77 0.00
CA THR A 4 -15.57 -5.50 1.35
C THR A 4 -14.83 -4.16 1.41
N ARG A 5 -14.73 -3.60 2.61
CA ARG A 5 -13.93 -2.38 2.84
C ARG A 5 -12.46 -2.57 2.46
N GLN A 6 -11.91 -3.77 2.66
CA GLN A 6 -10.52 -4.07 2.31
C GLN A 6 -10.31 -4.06 0.80
N GLU A 7 -11.26 -4.56 0.00
CA GLU A 7 -11.20 -4.46 -1.47
C GLU A 7 -11.28 -3.00 -1.94
N LEU A 8 -12.10 -2.16 -1.30
CA LEU A 8 -12.16 -0.72 -1.61
C LEU A 8 -10.83 -0.02 -1.33
N LEU A 9 -10.17 -0.35 -0.23
CA LEU A 9 -8.85 0.18 0.11
C LEU A 9 -7.77 -0.36 -0.85
N ALA A 10 -7.80 -1.65 -1.17
CA ALA A 10 -6.89 -2.24 -2.12
C ALA A 10 -7.05 -1.64 -3.53
N LEU A 11 -8.28 -1.29 -3.94
CA LEU A 11 -8.55 -0.54 -5.17
C LEU A 11 -7.87 0.83 -5.13
N ALA A 12 -8.07 1.58 -4.04
CA ALA A 12 -7.49 2.91 -3.85
C ALA A 12 -5.96 2.90 -3.86
N LEU A 13 -5.34 1.85 -3.30
CA LEU A 13 -3.89 1.67 -3.26
C LEU A 13 -3.31 1.05 -4.54
N GLY A 14 -4.15 0.72 -5.54
CA GLY A 14 -3.72 0.06 -6.78
C GLY A 14 -3.19 -1.37 -6.57
N GLN A 15 -3.59 -2.04 -5.49
CA GLN A 15 -3.13 -3.38 -5.10
C GLN A 15 -4.04 -4.51 -5.63
N LEU A 16 -5.18 -4.17 -6.22
CA LEU A 16 -6.09 -5.16 -6.81
C LEU A 16 -5.60 -5.62 -8.19
N SER A 17 -5.88 -6.90 -8.51
CA SER A 17 -5.76 -7.43 -9.86
C SER A 17 -6.73 -6.75 -10.83
N SER A 18 -6.45 -6.76 -12.13
CA SER A 18 -7.32 -6.12 -13.14
C SER A 18 -8.77 -6.67 -13.11
N GLU A 19 -8.95 -7.96 -12.82
CA GLU A 19 -10.28 -8.59 -12.72
C GLU A 19 -11.04 -8.09 -11.48
N ASP A 20 -10.37 -8.00 -10.33
CA ASP A 20 -10.96 -7.49 -9.10
C ASP A 20 -11.29 -5.99 -9.23
N GLN A 21 -10.43 -5.21 -9.90
CA GLN A 21 -10.68 -3.78 -10.15
C GLN A 21 -11.96 -3.57 -10.97
N GLN A 22 -12.18 -4.37 -12.02
CA GLN A 22 -13.40 -4.29 -12.83
C GLN A 22 -14.64 -4.65 -12.02
N ARG A 23 -14.57 -5.70 -11.20
CA ARG A 23 -15.69 -6.13 -10.33
C ARG A 23 -16.05 -5.06 -9.30
N VAL A 24 -15.05 -4.53 -8.60
CA VAL A 24 -15.24 -3.50 -7.58
C VAL A 24 -15.70 -2.19 -8.22
N GLY A 25 -15.17 -1.85 -9.41
CA GLY A 25 -15.62 -0.71 -10.20
C GLY A 25 -17.11 -0.78 -10.53
N GLN A 26 -17.59 -1.93 -11.03
CA GLN A 26 -19.01 -2.14 -11.30
C GLN A 26 -19.87 -2.03 -10.03
N ALA A 27 -19.41 -2.55 -8.89
CA ALA A 27 -20.14 -2.41 -7.63
C ALA A 27 -20.23 -0.93 -7.18
N LEU A 28 -19.17 -0.15 -7.36
CA LEU A 28 -19.17 1.29 -7.11
C LEU A 28 -20.08 2.05 -8.08
N ASP A 29 -20.18 1.59 -9.34
CA ASP A 29 -21.11 2.13 -10.33
C ASP A 29 -22.57 1.97 -9.91
N HIS A 30 -22.92 0.83 -9.33
CA HIS A 30 -24.28 0.50 -8.92
C HIS A 30 -24.65 0.99 -7.51
N ASP A 31 -23.67 1.29 -6.64
CA ASP A 31 -23.92 1.70 -5.26
C ASP A 31 -23.30 3.07 -4.90
N PRO A 32 -24.10 4.16 -4.88
CA PRO A 32 -23.63 5.48 -4.52
C PRO A 32 -23.26 5.63 -3.03
N ALA A 33 -23.83 4.79 -2.15
CA ALA A 33 -23.46 4.78 -0.74
C ALA A 33 -22.05 4.19 -0.55
N LEU A 34 -21.72 3.15 -1.31
CA LEU A 34 -20.38 2.55 -1.34
C LEU A 34 -19.33 3.57 -1.83
N ARG A 35 -19.65 4.35 -2.86
CA ARG A 35 -18.79 5.46 -3.32
C ARG A 35 -18.56 6.53 -2.26
N THR A 36 -19.61 6.90 -1.54
CA THR A 36 -19.52 7.90 -0.47
C THR A 36 -18.66 7.39 0.68
N ALA A 37 -18.79 6.12 1.04
CA ALA A 37 -17.94 5.48 2.05
C ALA A 37 -16.46 5.46 1.62
N LEU A 38 -16.17 5.05 0.39
CA LEU A 38 -14.81 5.09 -0.16
C LEU A 38 -14.22 6.51 -0.15
N ARG A 39 -15.01 7.52 -0.55
CA ARG A 39 -14.59 8.93 -0.53
C ARG A 39 -14.20 9.39 0.88
N ARG A 40 -14.99 9.03 1.89
CA ARG A 40 -14.71 9.34 3.29
C ARG A 40 -13.43 8.67 3.79
N ASP A 41 -13.20 7.42 3.39
CA ASP A 41 -11.96 6.71 3.75
C ASP A 41 -10.73 7.36 3.11
N LEU A 42 -10.82 7.79 1.84
CA LEU A 42 -9.73 8.53 1.18
C LEU A 42 -9.45 9.89 1.81
N ASP A 43 -10.48 10.60 2.24
CA ASP A 43 -10.36 11.90 2.91
C ASP A 43 -9.68 11.76 4.28
N ALA A 44 -10.05 10.72 5.04
CA ALA A 44 -9.40 10.38 6.30
C ALA A 44 -7.91 10.00 6.12
N LEU A 45 -7.58 9.22 5.08
CA LEU A 45 -6.20 8.88 4.75
C LEU A 45 -5.39 10.13 4.33
N THR A 46 -5.99 11.02 3.56
CA THR A 46 -5.35 12.28 3.14
C THR A 46 -5.09 13.19 4.34
N SER A 47 -6.06 13.29 5.26
CA SER A 47 -5.91 14.05 6.50
C SER A 47 -4.81 13.46 7.39
N LEU A 48 -4.75 12.13 7.50
CA LEU A 48 -3.68 11.45 8.23
C LEU A 48 -2.31 11.74 7.60
N LEU A 49 -2.19 11.70 6.27
CA LEU A 49 -0.95 12.03 5.57
C LEU A 49 -0.53 13.49 5.75
N ALA A 50 -1.48 14.41 5.86
CA ALA A 50 -1.22 15.82 6.13
C ALA A 50 -0.73 16.06 7.57
N ASP A 51 -1.20 15.26 8.53
CA ASP A 51 -0.79 15.31 9.94
C ASP A 51 0.54 14.57 10.19
N LEU A 52 0.82 13.55 9.38
CA LEU A 52 2.09 12.83 9.38
C LEU A 52 3.21 13.74 8.89
N ASP A 53 4.00 14.25 9.83
CA ASP A 53 5.27 14.89 9.51
C ASP A 53 6.27 13.83 9.01
N VAL A 54 6.29 13.65 7.69
CA VAL A 54 7.19 12.71 6.99
C VAL A 54 8.66 13.02 7.30
N GLN A 55 8.99 14.26 7.68
CA GLN A 55 10.35 14.67 8.05
C GLN A 55 10.68 14.36 9.51
N ALA A 56 9.69 14.17 10.39
CA ALA A 56 9.90 13.79 11.78
C ALA A 56 10.15 12.28 11.96
N GLN A 57 9.90 11.47 10.93
CA GLN A 57 10.17 10.03 10.96
C GLN A 57 11.65 9.76 10.68
N THR A 58 12.45 9.76 11.74
CA THR A 58 13.81 9.22 11.68
C THR A 58 13.70 7.70 11.55
N VAL A 59 13.84 7.19 10.33
CA VAL A 59 13.95 5.74 10.10
C VAL A 59 15.17 5.26 10.90
N PRO A 60 15.02 4.30 11.83
CA PRO A 60 16.16 3.81 12.59
C PRO A 60 17.19 3.19 11.63
N PRO A 61 18.48 3.45 11.85
CA PRO A 61 19.53 2.92 10.99
C PRO A 61 19.41 1.39 10.91
N GLY A 62 19.23 0.87 9.70
CA GLY A 62 19.06 -0.57 9.42
C GLY A 62 17.70 -0.98 8.84
N ALA A 63 16.70 -0.08 8.80
CA ALA A 63 15.38 -0.39 8.20
C ALA A 63 15.32 -0.22 6.67
N ASP A 64 16.38 0.30 6.03
CA ASP A 64 16.47 0.49 4.57
C ASP A 64 16.91 -0.77 3.78
N CYS A 65 17.21 -1.88 4.46
CA CYS A 65 17.69 -3.11 3.81
C CYS A 65 16.57 -3.99 3.25
N GLY A 66 15.61 -3.38 2.57
CA GLY A 66 14.35 -4.00 2.18
C GLY A 66 14.15 -4.25 0.70
N CYS A 67 15.18 -4.24 -0.17
CA CYS A 67 15.20 -4.97 -1.45
C CYS A 67 16.54 -4.85 -2.20
N SER A 68 16.94 -5.98 -2.80
CA SER A 68 17.82 -6.09 -3.98
C SER A 68 19.34 -6.21 -3.76
N ASN A 69 19.80 -7.47 -3.85
CA ASN A 69 21.10 -7.91 -4.38
C ASN A 69 22.40 -7.48 -3.66
N GLY A 70 22.92 -8.41 -2.85
CA GLY A 70 24.30 -8.90 -3.04
C GLY A 70 25.46 -7.95 -2.76
N CYS A 71 25.48 -7.26 -1.62
CA CYS A 71 26.67 -6.51 -1.18
C CYS A 71 27.13 -6.93 0.21
N GLY A 72 28.20 -7.74 0.25
CA GLY A 72 28.98 -8.10 1.44
C GLY A 72 30.01 -9.17 1.07
N PRO A 73 31.32 -8.92 1.25
CA PRO A 73 32.36 -9.59 0.47
C PRO A 73 32.52 -11.06 0.82
N LYS A 74 32.72 -11.90 -0.21
CA LYS A 74 33.19 -13.28 -0.10
C LYS A 74 34.46 -13.32 0.79
N PRO A 75 34.50 -14.11 1.89
CA PRO A 75 35.73 -14.30 2.63
C PRO A 75 36.76 -14.99 1.73
N PRO A 76 38.04 -14.59 1.75
CA PRO A 76 39.05 -15.31 0.99
C PRO A 76 39.16 -16.74 1.53
N SER A 77 38.95 -17.70 0.65
CA SER A 77 39.35 -19.08 0.85
C SER A 77 40.86 -19.12 1.04
N SER A 78 41.33 -19.10 2.28
CA SER A 78 42.70 -19.49 2.60
C SER A 78 42.72 -20.98 2.88
N SER A 79 43.03 -21.73 1.84
CA SER A 79 43.61 -23.07 1.94
C SER A 79 45.05 -22.96 2.44
N ARG A 80 45.34 -23.54 3.60
CA ARG A 80 46.49 -24.43 3.90
C ARG A 80 46.54 -24.76 5.38
#